data_AF-A0A8G2FVM4-F1
#
_entry.id   AF-A0A8G2FVM4-F1
#
_cell.length_a   1.000
_cell.length_b   1.000
_cell.length_c   1.000
_cell.angle_alpha   90.00
_cell.angle_beta   90.00
_cell.angle_gamma   90.00
#
_symmetry.space_group_name_H-M   'P 1'
#
loop_
_entity.id
_entity.type
_entity.pdbx_description
1 polymer ?
#
loop_
_entity_poly.entity_id
_entity_poly.type
_entity_poly.pdbx_seq_one_letter_code
_entity_poly.pdbx_strand_id
1 'polypeptide(L)'
;MKFLTLILTLIIISSLIYTGNIYKNNGPDDYRTTFIEHGLPEGTEWYVNITCFVYDSGNVSIKNFTIYSINSTIIYYSLNGSLNYYNAYAEDSRYISSGGSYFATKNITENITFNYGYSVTFSEHGLPPWDKWYVSGSFGMTFPTSCSSISFLYVKNGSYSYHVSWAGKNYRPVNENGNFTVNGSNATVNIFFNLIKYNVTFIEIGLARNYTWHVDFKLSCSNYIFTSTGNKITVKLANGVYNYNITSKNYIAFPAMGHVNVNGGNINIILIFIPDNAPDLYNYIIIFNIISYIMNLNK
;
A
#
# COMPACT_ATOMS: atom_id res chain seq x y z
N MET A 1 -2.77 62.69 -41.91
CA MET A 1 -1.36 62.23 -41.82
C MET A 1 -1.40 60.74 -41.52
N LYS A 2 -1.19 59.88 -42.53
CA LYS A 2 0.14 59.28 -42.85
C LYS A 2 0.61 58.38 -41.69
N PHE A 3 0.89 57.08 -41.76
CA PHE A 3 1.03 55.99 -42.75
C PHE A 3 1.01 54.71 -41.84
N LEU A 4 0.23 53.64 -42.08
CA LEU A 4 0.56 52.49 -42.93
C LEU A 4 1.96 51.88 -42.70
N THR A 5 2.03 50.71 -42.03
CA THR A 5 2.86 49.50 -42.30
C THR A 5 2.67 48.54 -41.11
N LEU A 6 1.85 47.49 -41.18
CA LEU A 6 2.15 46.20 -41.82
C LEU A 6 3.61 45.77 -41.63
N ILE A 7 3.91 45.00 -40.57
CA ILE A 7 5.13 44.19 -40.54
C ILE A 7 4.73 42.73 -40.37
N LEU A 8 4.93 42.06 -41.50
CA LEU A 8 4.91 40.64 -41.76
C LEU A 8 5.67 39.84 -40.69
N THR A 9 5.11 38.69 -40.38
CA THR A 9 5.80 37.51 -39.85
C THR A 9 7.20 37.35 -40.45
N LEU A 10 8.21 37.37 -39.58
CA LEU A 10 9.47 36.69 -39.83
C LEU A 10 9.88 35.97 -38.54
N ILE A 11 9.26 34.81 -38.33
CA ILE A 11 9.78 33.79 -37.42
C ILE A 11 11.07 33.29 -38.08
N ILE A 12 12.19 33.94 -37.76
CA ILE A 12 13.49 33.32 -37.96
C ILE A 12 13.61 32.33 -36.81
N ILE A 13 13.19 31.08 -37.06
CA ILE A 13 13.75 29.93 -36.34
C ILE A 13 15.22 29.92 -36.75
N SER A 14 16.06 30.66 -36.02
CA SER A 14 17.44 30.26 -35.93
C SER A 14 17.40 28.96 -35.15
N SER A 15 17.52 27.86 -35.88
CA SER A 15 17.99 26.59 -35.33
C SER A 15 19.29 26.90 -34.59
N LEU A 16 19.19 27.23 -33.31
CA LEU A 16 20.31 27.07 -32.40
C LEU A 16 20.52 25.57 -32.36
N ILE A 17 21.40 25.13 -33.25
CA ILE A 17 22.09 23.87 -33.15
C ILE A 17 22.80 23.95 -31.79
N TYR A 18 22.14 23.48 -30.73
CA TYR A 18 22.83 23.09 -29.51
C TYR A 18 23.56 21.79 -29.88
N THR A 19 24.64 21.92 -30.65
CA THR A 19 25.69 20.92 -30.66
C THR A 19 26.28 20.95 -29.26
N GLY A 20 25.66 20.19 -28.34
CA GLY A 20 26.36 19.73 -27.15
C GLY A 20 27.70 19.18 -27.63
N ASN A 21 28.78 19.72 -27.05
CA ASN A 21 30.17 19.48 -27.43
C ASN A 21 30.36 18.16 -28.16
N ILE A 22 30.38 18.20 -29.49
CA ILE A 22 30.86 17.06 -30.26
C ILE A 22 32.33 17.00 -29.92
N TYR A 23 32.72 16.12 -28.99
CA TYR A 23 34.09 15.68 -28.88
C TYR A 23 34.41 14.93 -30.18
N LYS A 24 34.75 15.68 -31.24
CA LYS A 24 35.47 15.16 -32.38
C LYS A 24 36.90 14.90 -31.92
N ASN A 25 37.11 13.83 -31.18
CA ASN A 25 38.37 13.11 -31.36
C ASN A 25 38.20 12.39 -32.69
N ASN A 26 38.48 13.08 -33.79
CA ASN A 26 38.62 12.46 -35.10
C ASN A 26 39.95 11.68 -35.12
N GLY A 27 40.09 10.69 -34.22
CA GLY A 27 41.06 9.61 -34.42
C GLY A 27 40.58 8.79 -35.61
N PRO A 28 41.47 8.31 -36.49
CA PRO A 28 41.10 7.61 -37.73
C PRO A 28 40.31 6.29 -37.55
N ASP A 29 40.06 5.85 -36.31
CA ASP A 29 39.53 4.52 -35.99
C ASP A 29 38.23 4.50 -35.15
N ASP A 30 37.64 5.64 -34.79
CA ASP A 30 36.40 5.65 -33.97
C ASP A 30 35.16 5.23 -34.77
N TYR A 31 34.25 4.51 -34.12
CA TYR A 31 33.04 3.99 -34.76
C TYR A 31 31.80 4.82 -34.42
N ARG A 32 30.99 5.09 -35.44
CA ARG A 32 29.72 5.79 -35.27
C ARG A 32 28.69 4.86 -34.64
N THR A 33 28.19 5.24 -33.47
CA THR A 33 27.02 4.67 -32.82
C THR A 33 25.84 5.61 -33.00
N THR A 34 24.74 5.08 -33.54
CA THR A 34 23.48 5.82 -33.71
C THR A 34 22.42 5.20 -32.80
N PHE A 35 21.93 5.98 -31.86
CA PHE A 35 20.77 5.61 -31.06
C PHE A 35 19.52 6.17 -31.74
N ILE A 36 18.50 5.35 -31.93
CA ILE A 36 17.22 5.74 -32.51
C ILE A 36 16.14 5.47 -31.46
N GLU A 37 15.42 6.51 -31.03
CA GLU A 37 14.28 6.32 -30.15
C GLU A 37 13.00 6.00 -30.93
N HIS A 38 12.14 5.24 -30.28
CA HIS A 38 10.77 5.00 -30.68
C HIS A 38 9.86 5.15 -29.46
N GLY A 39 8.71 5.79 -29.65
CA GLY A 39 7.64 5.81 -28.65
C GLY A 39 7.58 7.10 -27.81
N LEU A 40 8.50 8.04 -28.00
CA LEU A 40 8.34 9.39 -27.45
C LEU A 40 7.47 10.27 -28.38
N PRO A 41 6.67 11.19 -27.83
CA PRO A 41 6.04 12.25 -28.60
C PRO A 41 7.09 13.13 -29.29
N GLU A 42 6.76 13.65 -30.48
CA GLU A 42 7.65 14.54 -31.24
C GLU A 42 8.08 15.75 -30.40
N GLY A 43 9.38 16.03 -30.37
CA GLY A 43 9.97 17.13 -29.61
C GLY A 43 10.18 16.85 -28.12
N THR A 44 9.86 15.65 -27.62
CA THR A 44 10.21 15.24 -26.25
C THR A 44 11.72 15.13 -26.12
N GLU A 45 12.32 15.84 -25.17
CA GLU A 45 13.74 15.71 -24.89
C GLU A 45 14.03 14.35 -24.26
N TRP A 46 15.10 13.71 -24.73
CA TRP A 46 15.62 12.47 -24.20
C TRP A 46 17.14 12.47 -24.24
N TYR A 47 17.75 11.61 -23.43
CA TYR A 47 19.19 11.51 -23.35
C TYR A 47 19.67 10.09 -23.15
N VAL A 48 20.91 9.85 -23.55
CA VAL A 48 21.61 8.59 -23.34
C VAL A 48 22.81 8.85 -22.43
N ASN A 49 22.85 8.16 -21.30
CA ASN A 49 24.02 8.04 -20.45
C ASN A 49 24.85 6.86 -20.94
N ILE A 50 26.12 7.08 -21.24
CA ILE A 50 27.05 6.08 -21.76
C ILE A 50 28.24 5.96 -20.82
N THR A 51 28.51 4.76 -20.34
CA THR A 51 29.75 4.39 -19.64
C THR A 51 30.62 3.59 -20.59
N CYS A 52 31.72 4.19 -21.01
CA CYS A 52 32.70 3.66 -21.94
C CYS A 52 33.92 3.12 -21.19
N PHE A 53 34.27 1.86 -21.41
CA PHE A 53 35.46 1.19 -20.88
C PHE A 53 36.48 1.04 -22.01
N VAL A 54 37.66 1.62 -21.83
CA VAL A 54 38.76 1.53 -22.79
C VAL A 54 39.89 0.72 -22.16
N TYR A 55 40.31 -0.32 -22.86
CA TYR A 55 41.38 -1.23 -22.45
C TYR A 55 42.65 -0.87 -23.21
N ASP A 56 43.71 -0.48 -22.50
CA ASP A 56 45.03 -0.22 -23.09
C ASP A 56 46.13 -0.84 -22.24
N SER A 57 46.88 -1.77 -22.84
CA SER A 57 48.14 -2.30 -22.30
C SER A 57 48.07 -2.76 -20.82
N GLY A 58 46.94 -3.35 -20.43
CA GLY A 58 46.69 -3.86 -19.07
C GLY A 58 45.96 -2.89 -18.11
N ASN A 59 45.70 -1.65 -18.53
CA ASN A 59 44.92 -0.67 -17.78
C ASN A 59 43.50 -0.53 -18.34
N VAL A 60 42.55 -0.23 -17.45
CA VAL A 60 41.16 0.10 -17.81
C VAL A 60 40.90 1.55 -17.46
N SER A 61 40.52 2.35 -18.46
CA SER A 61 40.02 3.70 -18.24
C SER A 61 38.51 3.76 -18.47
N ILE A 62 37.81 4.49 -17.62
CA ILE A 62 36.35 4.63 -17.66
C ILE A 62 36.02 6.07 -18.02
N LYS A 63 35.14 6.26 -19.00
CA LYS A 63 34.64 7.58 -19.43
C LYS A 63 33.12 7.56 -19.39
N ASN A 64 32.51 8.60 -18.84
CA ASN A 64 31.06 8.76 -18.79
C ASN A 64 30.65 9.92 -19.69
N PHE A 65 29.60 9.70 -20.47
CA PHE A 65 29.02 10.69 -21.37
C PHE A 65 27.51 10.76 -21.16
N THR A 66 26.95 11.96 -21.27
CA THR A 66 25.50 12.16 -21.34
C THR A 66 25.23 13.02 -22.57
N ILE A 67 24.35 12.54 -23.45
CA ILE A 67 24.05 13.20 -24.71
C ILE A 67 22.53 13.38 -24.80
N TYR A 68 22.09 14.61 -25.00
CA TYR A 68 20.68 15.01 -25.08
C TYR A 68 20.25 15.23 -26.53
N SER A 69 18.99 15.00 -26.83
CA SER A 69 18.37 15.31 -28.12
C SER A 69 16.86 15.49 -27.97
N ILE A 70 16.29 16.33 -28.82
CA ILE A 70 14.83 16.43 -29.06
C ILE A 70 14.43 15.74 -30.38
N ASN A 71 15.41 15.30 -31.16
CA ASN A 71 15.20 14.53 -32.39
C ASN A 71 15.17 13.05 -32.06
N SER A 72 14.57 12.23 -32.93
CA SER A 72 14.49 10.78 -32.73
C SER A 72 15.84 10.04 -32.79
N THR A 73 16.94 10.75 -33.01
CA THR A 73 18.28 10.16 -33.11
C THR A 73 19.32 10.89 -32.26
N ILE A 74 20.20 10.12 -31.62
CA ILE A 74 21.44 10.58 -31.00
C ILE A 74 22.63 9.91 -31.70
N ILE A 75 23.67 10.69 -32.00
CA ILE A 75 24.91 10.17 -32.60
C ILE A 75 26.05 10.33 -31.59
N TYR A 76 26.76 9.22 -31.36
CA TYR A 76 27.95 9.13 -30.53
C TYR A 76 29.07 8.48 -31.32
N TYR A 77 30.30 8.97 -31.19
CA TYR A 77 31.48 8.32 -31.76
C TYR A 77 32.19 7.54 -30.65
N SER A 78 32.05 6.21 -30.72
CA SER A 78 32.60 5.28 -29.75
C SER A 78 34.06 5.00 -30.08
N LEU A 79 34.91 4.96 -29.04
CA LEU A 79 36.33 4.65 -29.18
C LEU A 79 36.51 3.21 -29.69
N ASN A 80 37.39 2.99 -30.67
CA ASN A 80 37.68 1.64 -31.18
C ASN A 80 38.07 0.68 -30.05
N GLY A 81 37.49 -0.51 -30.04
CA GLY A 81 37.79 -1.54 -29.05
C GLY A 81 37.25 -1.24 -27.65
N SER A 82 36.39 -0.24 -27.49
CA SER A 82 35.75 0.05 -26.20
C SER A 82 34.50 -0.78 -25.96
N LEU A 83 34.29 -1.17 -24.71
CA LEU A 83 33.02 -1.72 -24.24
C LEU A 83 32.16 -0.57 -23.72
N ASN A 84 30.95 -0.41 -24.27
CA ASN A 84 30.05 0.67 -23.90
C ASN A 84 28.78 0.09 -23.28
N TYR A 85 28.43 0.60 -22.10
CA TYR A 85 27.10 0.41 -21.51
C TYR A 85 26.33 1.70 -21.64
N TYR A 86 25.04 1.61 -21.95
CA TYR A 86 24.20 2.80 -22.04
C TYR A 86 22.86 2.58 -21.36
N ASN A 87 22.30 3.67 -20.84
CA ASN A 87 20.92 3.77 -20.40
C ASN A 87 20.29 5.00 -21.05
N ALA A 88 19.04 4.89 -21.49
CA ALA A 88 18.32 5.99 -22.11
C ALA A 88 17.15 6.44 -21.24
N TYR A 89 16.89 7.74 -21.25
CA TYR A 89 15.91 8.39 -20.40
C TYR A 89 15.19 9.47 -21.17
N ALA A 90 13.90 9.64 -20.93
CA ALA A 90 13.15 10.79 -21.39
C ALA A 90 13.12 11.84 -20.28
N GLU A 91 12.97 13.11 -20.65
CA GLU A 91 12.72 14.20 -19.69
C GLU A 91 11.41 13.95 -18.92
N ASP A 92 10.38 13.48 -19.63
CA ASP A 92 9.16 12.97 -19.00
C ASP A 92 9.43 11.58 -18.39
N SER A 93 9.64 11.55 -17.07
CA SER A 93 9.96 10.35 -16.31
C SER A 93 8.94 9.23 -16.43
N ARG A 94 7.71 9.50 -16.89
CA ARG A 94 6.67 8.48 -17.13
C ARG A 94 7.05 7.53 -18.26
N TYR A 95 7.92 7.94 -19.18
CA TYR A 95 8.44 7.06 -20.22
C TYR A 95 9.64 6.27 -19.72
N ILE A 96 9.57 4.95 -19.90
CA ILE A 96 10.62 4.03 -19.47
C ILE A 96 11.23 3.40 -20.71
N SER A 97 12.55 3.33 -20.74
CA SER A 97 13.29 2.57 -21.74
C SER A 97 14.29 1.64 -21.06
N SER A 98 14.89 0.77 -21.86
CA SER A 98 15.97 -0.12 -21.42
C SER A 98 17.34 0.43 -21.80
N GLY A 99 18.34 0.07 -21.01
CA GLY A 99 19.73 0.18 -21.41
C GLY A 99 20.20 -1.01 -22.24
N GLY A 100 21.45 -0.95 -22.67
CA GLY A 100 22.12 -2.02 -23.41
C GLY A 100 23.63 -1.91 -23.30
N SER A 101 24.32 -2.83 -23.97
CA SER A 101 25.77 -2.75 -24.10
C SER A 101 26.23 -3.25 -25.46
N TYR A 102 27.34 -2.69 -25.93
CA TYR A 102 27.95 -3.06 -27.19
C TYR A 102 29.46 -2.87 -27.15
N PHE A 103 30.15 -3.59 -28.03
CA PHE A 103 31.59 -3.47 -28.22
C PHE A 103 31.86 -2.72 -29.53
N ALA A 104 32.60 -1.62 -29.46
CA ALA A 104 32.80 -0.70 -30.56
C ALA A 104 33.91 -1.20 -31.51
N THR A 105 33.57 -2.12 -32.41
CA THR A 105 34.45 -2.63 -33.48
C THR A 105 33.92 -2.37 -34.89
N LYS A 106 32.75 -1.74 -34.98
CA LYS A 106 32.09 -1.31 -36.22
C LYS A 106 31.07 -0.22 -35.90
N ASN A 107 30.56 0.46 -36.92
CA ASN A 107 29.40 1.33 -36.76
C ASN A 107 28.19 0.50 -36.29
N ILE A 108 27.46 1.01 -35.30
CA ILE A 108 26.34 0.32 -34.66
C ILE A 108 25.11 1.24 -34.67
N THR A 109 23.94 0.63 -34.77
CA THR A 109 22.65 1.29 -34.56
C THR A 109 21.91 0.57 -33.44
N GLU A 110 21.54 1.31 -32.40
CA GLU A 110 20.79 0.82 -31.25
C GLU A 110 19.38 1.42 -31.27
N ASN A 111 18.36 0.56 -31.33
CA ASN A 111 16.97 0.99 -31.29
C ASN A 111 16.47 0.95 -29.84
N ILE A 112 16.02 2.10 -29.34
CA ILE A 112 15.53 2.28 -27.98
C ILE A 112 14.02 2.48 -28.04
N THR A 113 13.27 1.63 -27.35
CA THR A 113 11.81 1.81 -27.23
C THR A 113 11.46 2.41 -25.88
N PHE A 114 10.83 3.58 -25.90
CA PHE A 114 10.21 4.23 -24.76
C PHE A 114 8.74 3.78 -24.65
N ASN A 115 8.35 3.36 -23.46
CA ASN A 115 6.97 3.00 -23.16
C ASN A 115 6.43 3.91 -22.06
N TYR A 116 5.24 4.47 -22.28
CA TYR A 116 4.55 5.25 -21.26
C TYR A 116 4.06 4.35 -20.13
N GLY A 117 4.41 4.71 -18.90
CA GLY A 117 3.96 4.06 -17.67
C GLY A 117 2.96 4.91 -16.90
N TYR A 118 1.92 4.27 -16.37
CA TYR A 118 0.89 4.91 -15.56
C TYR A 118 1.19 4.77 -14.07
N SER A 119 0.67 5.71 -13.29
CA SER A 119 0.68 5.58 -11.83
C SER A 119 -0.58 4.88 -11.35
N VAL A 120 -0.39 3.96 -10.40
CA VAL A 120 -1.47 3.29 -9.68
C VAL A 120 -1.33 3.59 -8.20
N THR A 121 -2.35 4.23 -7.62
CA THR A 121 -2.36 4.59 -6.20
C THR A 121 -3.39 3.75 -5.45
N PHE A 122 -2.94 3.04 -4.42
CA PHE A 122 -3.81 2.42 -3.43
C PHE A 122 -4.01 3.41 -2.29
N SER A 123 -5.26 3.70 -1.93
CA SER A 123 -5.61 4.55 -0.79
C SER A 123 -6.30 3.70 0.28
N GLU A 124 -5.76 3.68 1.49
CA GLU A 124 -6.45 3.04 2.62
C GLU A 124 -7.42 4.00 3.32
N HIS A 125 -8.46 3.41 3.89
CA HIS A 125 -9.39 4.08 4.77
C HIS A 125 -9.72 3.20 5.97
N GLY A 126 -9.65 3.79 7.17
CA GLY A 126 -10.12 3.15 8.40
C GLY A 126 -9.04 2.42 9.18
N LEU A 127 -7.80 2.36 8.68
CA LEU A 127 -6.68 1.87 9.45
C LEU A 127 -6.20 2.99 10.40
N PRO A 128 -5.97 2.72 11.71
CA PRO A 128 -5.44 3.73 12.61
C PRO A 128 -4.05 4.21 12.18
N PRO A 129 -3.65 5.44 12.55
CA PRO A 129 -2.25 5.84 12.48
C PRO A 129 -1.39 4.77 13.17
N TRP A 130 -0.19 4.50 12.64
CA TRP A 130 0.80 3.50 13.12
C TRP A 130 0.59 2.04 12.67
N ASP A 131 -0.64 1.62 12.35
CA ASP A 131 -0.84 0.28 11.80
C ASP A 131 -0.26 0.19 10.38
N LYS A 132 0.48 -0.89 10.13
CA LYS A 132 1.19 -1.07 8.86
C LYS A 132 0.42 -1.97 7.90
N TRP A 133 0.44 -1.60 6.64
CA TRP A 133 -0.10 -2.36 5.52
C TRP A 133 0.82 -2.28 4.29
N TYR A 134 0.65 -3.22 3.36
CA TYR A 134 1.32 -3.21 2.06
C TYR A 134 0.46 -3.90 1.02
N VAL A 135 0.79 -3.64 -0.25
CA VAL A 135 0.12 -4.24 -1.41
C VAL A 135 1.14 -5.02 -2.23
N SER A 136 0.72 -6.16 -2.74
CA SER A 136 1.49 -6.98 -3.67
C SER A 136 0.64 -7.42 -4.86
N GLY A 137 1.30 -7.71 -5.98
CA GLY A 137 0.69 -8.22 -7.20
C GLY A 137 1.73 -8.47 -8.29
N SER A 138 1.28 -8.78 -9.52
CA SER A 138 2.17 -9.00 -10.67
C SER A 138 2.90 -7.74 -11.13
N PHE A 139 2.49 -6.56 -10.65
CA PHE A 139 3.11 -5.26 -10.87
C PHE A 139 4.15 -4.89 -9.80
N GLY A 140 4.38 -5.77 -8.81
CA GLY A 140 5.38 -5.58 -7.76
C GLY A 140 4.82 -5.70 -6.34
N MET A 141 5.64 -5.35 -5.36
CA MET A 141 5.28 -5.34 -3.94
C MET A 141 5.95 -4.16 -3.24
N THR A 142 5.30 -3.61 -2.22
CA THR A 142 5.89 -2.58 -1.36
C THR A 142 6.32 -3.11 0.00
N PHE A 143 7.21 -2.37 0.66
CA PHE A 143 7.44 -2.57 2.09
C PHE A 143 6.22 -2.11 2.91
N PRO A 144 5.99 -2.70 4.10
CA PRO A 144 4.93 -2.25 5.02
C PRO A 144 5.08 -0.79 5.40
N THR A 145 4.00 -0.02 5.24
CA THR A 145 3.94 1.41 5.58
C THR A 145 2.71 1.73 6.42
N SER A 146 2.77 2.83 7.18
CA SER A 146 1.62 3.42 7.89
C SER A 146 1.07 4.66 7.18
N CYS A 147 1.51 4.93 5.94
CA CYS A 147 0.95 5.99 5.11
C CYS A 147 -0.46 5.60 4.65
N SER A 148 -1.32 6.61 4.44
CA SER A 148 -2.68 6.39 3.94
C SER A 148 -2.74 6.02 2.45
N SER A 149 -1.61 6.07 1.75
CA SER A 149 -1.54 5.67 0.35
C SER A 149 -0.20 5.05 -0.03
N ILE A 150 -0.25 4.22 -1.07
CA ILE A 150 0.89 3.53 -1.69
C ILE A 150 0.78 3.72 -3.20
N SER A 151 1.83 4.24 -3.84
CA SER A 151 1.86 4.45 -5.28
C SER A 151 2.87 3.54 -5.97
N PHE A 152 2.41 2.85 -7.00
CA PHE A 152 3.24 2.18 -8.00
C PHE A 152 3.37 3.12 -9.19
N LEU A 153 4.60 3.30 -9.66
CA LEU A 153 4.89 4.02 -10.89
C LEU A 153 5.10 2.99 -12.00
N TYR A 154 5.07 3.46 -13.25
CA TYR A 154 5.54 2.68 -14.39
C TYR A 154 4.69 1.43 -14.71
N VAL A 155 3.42 1.44 -14.34
CA VAL A 155 2.50 0.32 -14.60
C VAL A 155 1.99 0.42 -16.03
N LYS A 156 2.08 -0.67 -16.80
CA LYS A 156 1.61 -0.72 -18.20
C LYS A 156 0.09 -0.90 -18.26
N ASN A 157 -0.48 -0.67 -19.45
CA ASN A 157 -1.88 -1.03 -19.70
C ASN A 157 -2.10 -2.53 -19.50
N GLY A 158 -3.16 -2.90 -18.80
CA GLY A 158 -3.43 -4.29 -18.47
C GLY A 158 -4.44 -4.46 -17.33
N SER A 159 -4.78 -5.71 -17.06
CA SER A 159 -5.59 -6.11 -15.90
C SER A 159 -4.69 -6.78 -14.86
N TYR A 160 -4.77 -6.31 -13.63
CA TYR A 160 -3.89 -6.73 -12.54
C TYR A 160 -4.71 -7.19 -11.34
N SER A 161 -4.26 -8.24 -10.67
CA SER A 161 -4.76 -8.65 -9.36
C SER A 161 -3.84 -8.11 -8.27
N TYR A 162 -4.40 -7.74 -7.13
CA TYR A 162 -3.67 -7.30 -5.96
C TYR A 162 -4.09 -8.10 -4.71
N HIS A 163 -3.16 -8.19 -3.76
CA HIS A 163 -3.35 -8.69 -2.41
C HIS A 163 -2.94 -7.61 -1.41
N VAL A 164 -3.77 -7.37 -0.40
CA VAL A 164 -3.55 -6.45 0.70
C VAL A 164 -3.12 -7.24 1.93
N SER A 165 -1.97 -6.89 2.48
CA SER A 165 -1.46 -7.46 3.71
C SER A 165 -1.35 -6.39 4.79
N TRP A 166 -1.55 -6.77 6.06
CA TRP A 166 -1.53 -5.84 7.19
C TRP A 166 -0.99 -6.52 8.46
N ALA A 167 -0.47 -5.73 9.39
CA ALA A 167 0.14 -6.23 10.63
C ALA A 167 -0.80 -6.18 11.84
N GLY A 168 -1.84 -5.34 11.80
CA GLY A 168 -2.74 -5.11 12.94
C GLY A 168 -3.66 -6.31 13.25
N LYS A 169 -3.82 -6.67 14.52
CA LYS A 169 -4.76 -7.72 14.98
C LYS A 169 -6.20 -7.24 15.13
N ASN A 170 -6.39 -5.92 15.17
CA ASN A 170 -7.66 -5.30 15.51
C ASN A 170 -8.43 -4.84 14.29
N TYR A 171 -7.77 -4.68 13.14
CA TYR A 171 -8.39 -4.26 11.89
C TYR A 171 -8.13 -5.31 10.82
N ARG A 172 -9.04 -5.41 9.85
CA ARG A 172 -8.89 -6.28 8.68
C ARG A 172 -9.42 -5.56 7.44
N PRO A 173 -8.79 -5.69 6.27
CA PRO A 173 -9.34 -5.15 5.04
C PRO A 173 -10.68 -5.82 4.72
N VAL A 174 -11.63 -5.04 4.19
CA VAL A 174 -12.92 -5.52 3.71
C VAL A 174 -12.72 -6.56 2.63
N ASN A 175 -11.81 -6.27 1.70
CA ASN A 175 -11.36 -7.18 0.65
C ASN A 175 -9.83 -7.30 0.73
N GLU A 176 -9.34 -8.50 1.03
CA GLU A 176 -7.90 -8.81 1.00
C GLU A 176 -7.38 -8.90 -0.42
N ASN A 177 -8.23 -9.32 -1.36
CA ASN A 177 -7.88 -9.49 -2.77
C ASN A 177 -8.82 -8.67 -3.64
N GLY A 178 -8.31 -8.20 -4.78
CA GLY A 178 -9.12 -7.55 -5.79
C GLY A 178 -8.37 -7.38 -7.09
N ASN A 179 -9.04 -6.76 -8.06
CA ASN A 179 -8.48 -6.51 -9.39
C ASN A 179 -8.62 -5.03 -9.75
N PHE A 180 -7.73 -4.52 -10.58
CA PHE A 180 -7.85 -3.21 -11.22
C PHE A 180 -7.34 -3.26 -12.66
N THR A 181 -7.75 -2.28 -13.45
CA THR A 181 -7.32 -2.14 -14.86
C THR A 181 -6.64 -0.80 -15.05
N VAL A 182 -5.52 -0.83 -15.78
CA VAL A 182 -4.86 0.36 -16.31
C VAL A 182 -5.16 0.40 -17.80
N ASN A 183 -5.84 1.46 -18.25
CA ASN A 183 -6.23 1.62 -19.66
C ASN A 183 -6.10 3.08 -20.08
N GLY A 184 -4.90 3.49 -20.47
CA GLY A 184 -4.67 4.83 -21.00
C GLY A 184 -4.58 5.94 -19.94
N SER A 185 -4.80 5.63 -18.66
CA SER A 185 -4.81 6.61 -17.57
C SER A 185 -4.32 6.02 -16.25
N ASN A 186 -3.94 6.91 -15.32
CA ASN A 186 -3.66 6.54 -13.92
C ASN A 186 -4.90 5.90 -13.28
N ALA A 187 -4.67 5.02 -12.31
CA ALA A 187 -5.73 4.32 -11.60
C ALA A 187 -5.61 4.53 -10.08
N THR A 188 -6.76 4.57 -9.40
CA THR A 188 -6.83 4.62 -7.93
C THR A 188 -7.66 3.45 -7.43
N VAL A 189 -7.14 2.76 -6.41
CA VAL A 189 -7.81 1.62 -5.77
C VAL A 189 -8.03 1.94 -4.29
N ASN A 190 -9.28 1.94 -3.85
CA ASN A 190 -9.61 2.22 -2.45
C ASN A 190 -9.69 0.92 -1.64
N ILE A 191 -8.99 0.88 -0.52
CA ILE A 191 -8.94 -0.24 0.42
C ILE A 191 -9.57 0.20 1.74
N PHE A 192 -10.65 -0.44 2.14
CA PHE A 192 -11.33 -0.14 3.41
C PHE A 192 -10.93 -1.15 4.47
N PHE A 193 -10.61 -0.69 5.68
CA PHE A 193 -10.32 -1.50 6.85
C PHE A 193 -11.44 -1.36 7.90
N ASN A 194 -11.86 -2.50 8.45
CA ASN A 194 -12.86 -2.55 9.51
C ASN A 194 -12.26 -3.10 10.80
N LEU A 195 -12.68 -2.53 11.93
CA LEU A 195 -12.37 -3.04 13.26
C LEU A 195 -13.00 -4.43 13.46
N ILE A 196 -12.19 -5.43 13.78
CA ILE A 196 -12.61 -6.78 14.13
C ILE A 196 -13.26 -6.74 15.52
N LYS A 197 -14.46 -7.33 15.62
CA LYS A 197 -15.20 -7.47 16.87
C LYS A 197 -15.59 -8.93 17.11
N TYR A 198 -15.56 -9.34 18.36
CA TYR A 198 -15.92 -10.66 18.84
C TYR A 198 -17.17 -10.59 19.70
N ASN A 199 -17.94 -11.68 19.71
CA ASN A 199 -19.13 -11.78 20.53
C ASN A 199 -18.74 -12.11 21.97
N VAL A 200 -19.11 -11.24 22.91
CA VAL A 200 -19.14 -11.55 24.35
C VAL A 200 -20.59 -11.82 24.72
N THR A 201 -20.90 -13.05 25.09
CA THR A 201 -22.25 -13.50 25.42
C THR A 201 -22.36 -13.81 26.90
N PHE A 202 -23.18 -13.04 27.60
CA PHE A 202 -23.61 -13.34 28.95
C PHE A 202 -24.81 -14.28 28.88
N ILE A 203 -24.78 -15.34 29.68
CA ILE A 203 -25.83 -16.35 29.76
C ILE A 203 -26.28 -16.38 31.22
N GLU A 204 -27.53 -16.00 31.47
CA GLU A 204 -28.09 -16.02 32.82
C GLU A 204 -28.76 -17.36 33.12
N ILE A 205 -28.71 -17.74 34.40
CA ILE A 205 -29.42 -18.86 34.99
C ILE A 205 -30.02 -18.37 36.30
N GLY A 206 -31.31 -18.66 36.53
CA GLY A 206 -31.96 -18.42 37.82
C GLY A 206 -32.88 -17.20 37.87
N LEU A 207 -32.93 -16.36 36.83
CA LEU A 207 -33.99 -15.36 36.73
C LEU A 207 -35.33 -16.01 36.37
N ALA A 208 -36.38 -15.58 37.06
CA ALA A 208 -37.74 -15.93 36.65
C ALA A 208 -38.07 -15.29 35.29
N ARG A 209 -38.98 -15.92 34.53
CA ARG A 209 -39.45 -15.36 33.25
C ARG A 209 -39.96 -13.93 33.44
N ASN A 210 -39.65 -13.06 32.46
CA ASN A 210 -40.03 -11.65 32.41
C ASN A 210 -39.28 -10.70 33.36
N TYR A 211 -38.29 -11.18 34.12
CA TYR A 211 -37.38 -10.27 34.83
C TYR A 211 -36.34 -9.69 33.88
N THR A 212 -36.11 -8.38 33.98
CA THR A 212 -35.08 -7.67 33.23
C THR A 212 -33.76 -7.72 33.97
N TRP A 213 -32.68 -7.97 33.25
CA TRP A 213 -31.33 -7.83 33.75
C TRP A 213 -30.48 -7.00 32.79
N HIS A 214 -29.43 -6.41 33.34
CA HIS A 214 -28.58 -5.45 32.65
C HIS A 214 -27.12 -5.87 32.72
N VAL A 215 -26.40 -5.60 31.64
CA VAL A 215 -24.94 -5.67 31.56
C VAL A 215 -24.44 -4.26 31.28
N ASP A 216 -23.73 -3.69 32.26
CA ASP A 216 -23.11 -2.37 32.16
C ASP A 216 -21.64 -2.52 31.80
N PHE A 217 -21.24 -2.03 30.63
CA PHE A 217 -19.84 -1.91 30.25
C PHE A 217 -19.34 -0.48 30.47
N LYS A 218 -18.24 -0.35 31.21
CA LYS A 218 -17.51 0.92 31.31
C LYS A 218 -16.45 0.96 30.22
N LEU A 219 -16.76 1.63 29.10
CA LEU A 219 -15.85 1.76 27.95
C LEU A 219 -15.27 3.17 27.90
N SER A 220 -13.99 3.32 28.26
CA SER A 220 -13.18 4.55 28.21
C SER A 220 -13.85 5.82 28.76
N CYS A 221 -14.77 6.42 28.01
CA CYS A 221 -15.45 7.69 28.31
C CYS A 221 -17.00 7.59 28.32
N SER A 222 -17.56 6.39 28.24
CA SER A 222 -19.02 6.16 28.13
C SER A 222 -19.44 4.87 28.81
N ASN A 223 -20.58 4.89 29.51
CA ASN A 223 -21.22 3.70 30.05
C ASN A 223 -22.23 3.19 29.02
N TYR A 224 -22.12 1.91 28.65
CA TYR A 224 -23.09 1.24 27.79
C TYR A 224 -23.89 0.25 28.62
N ILE A 225 -25.21 0.38 28.60
CA ILE A 225 -26.13 -0.50 29.32
C ILE A 225 -26.88 -1.35 28.31
N PHE A 226 -26.70 -2.66 28.38
CA PHE A 226 -27.45 -3.63 27.59
C PHE A 226 -28.50 -4.29 28.48
N THR A 227 -29.73 -4.43 27.98
CA THR A 227 -30.86 -4.96 28.75
C THR A 227 -31.50 -6.13 28.03
N SER A 228 -31.94 -7.15 28.76
CA SER A 228 -32.71 -8.27 28.22
C SER A 228 -33.67 -8.84 29.25
N THR A 229 -34.75 -9.47 28.77
CA THR A 229 -35.61 -10.37 29.54
C THR A 229 -35.41 -11.85 29.17
N GLY A 230 -34.58 -12.11 28.14
CA GLY A 230 -34.20 -13.45 27.73
C GLY A 230 -32.97 -13.95 28.49
N ASN A 231 -32.59 -15.20 28.23
CA ASN A 231 -31.48 -15.84 28.93
C ASN A 231 -30.08 -15.42 28.47
N LYS A 232 -29.98 -14.53 27.47
CA LYS A 232 -28.70 -14.09 26.91
C LYS A 232 -28.68 -12.59 26.58
N ILE A 233 -27.49 -12.01 26.75
CA ILE A 233 -27.09 -10.70 26.21
C ILE A 233 -25.79 -10.90 25.45
N THR A 234 -25.76 -10.58 24.15
CA THR A 234 -24.55 -10.64 23.31
C THR A 234 -24.12 -9.25 22.89
N VAL A 235 -22.85 -8.92 23.15
CA VAL A 235 -22.23 -7.63 22.80
C VAL A 235 -21.03 -7.88 21.89
N LYS A 236 -20.87 -7.05 20.86
CA LYS A 236 -19.72 -7.11 19.93
C LYS A 236 -18.63 -6.14 20.38
N LEU A 237 -17.53 -6.67 20.90
CA LEU A 237 -16.40 -5.90 21.43
C LEU A 237 -15.12 -6.18 20.63
N ALA A 238 -14.26 -5.18 20.48
CA ALA A 238 -12.93 -5.37 19.87
C ALA A 238 -12.00 -6.10 20.85
N ASN A 239 -10.76 -6.39 20.45
CA ASN A 239 -9.78 -6.90 21.40
C ASN A 239 -9.49 -5.86 22.49
N GLY A 240 -9.43 -6.30 23.74
CA GLY A 240 -9.21 -5.43 24.88
C GLY A 240 -9.74 -6.03 26.17
N VAL A 241 -9.45 -5.33 27.27
CA VAL A 241 -9.96 -5.67 28.61
C VAL A 241 -11.09 -4.73 28.96
N TYR A 242 -12.26 -5.29 29.25
CA TYR A 242 -13.48 -4.54 29.52
C TYR A 242 -14.06 -4.91 30.88
N ASN A 243 -14.27 -3.92 31.73
CA ASN A 243 -14.96 -4.13 33.01
C ASN A 243 -16.47 -4.15 32.77
N TYR A 244 -17.15 -5.07 33.43
CA TYR A 244 -18.60 -5.19 33.39
C TYR A 244 -19.20 -5.24 34.80
N ASN A 245 -20.44 -4.76 34.91
CA ASN A 245 -21.30 -4.90 36.09
C ASN A 245 -22.65 -5.47 35.66
N ILE A 246 -23.24 -6.30 36.49
CA ILE A 246 -24.49 -7.02 36.24
C ILE A 246 -25.50 -6.60 37.29
N THR A 247 -26.67 -6.16 36.84
CA THR A 247 -27.75 -5.75 37.74
C THR A 247 -29.08 -6.37 37.33
N SER A 248 -29.93 -6.65 38.29
CA SER A 248 -31.32 -7.07 38.09
C SER A 248 -32.15 -6.66 39.31
N LYS A 249 -33.45 -6.44 39.11
CA LYS A 249 -34.35 -6.06 40.21
C LYS A 249 -34.73 -7.30 41.02
N ASN A 250 -34.59 -7.23 42.35
CA ASN A 250 -34.90 -8.30 43.31
C ASN A 250 -34.01 -9.56 43.19
N TYR A 251 -32.91 -9.49 42.44
CA TYR A 251 -31.96 -10.58 42.29
C TYR A 251 -30.53 -10.05 42.38
N ILE A 252 -29.65 -10.87 42.93
CA ILE A 252 -28.21 -10.64 42.99
C ILE A 252 -27.55 -11.58 41.97
N ALA A 253 -26.70 -11.03 41.10
CA ALA A 253 -25.93 -11.80 40.14
C ALA A 253 -24.62 -12.32 40.73
N PHE A 254 -24.16 -13.48 40.29
CA PHE A 254 -22.84 -14.00 40.56
C PHE A 254 -22.17 -14.50 39.26
N PRO A 255 -21.01 -13.95 38.86
CA PRO A 255 -20.41 -12.72 39.41
C PRO A 255 -21.28 -11.49 39.12
N ALA A 256 -21.43 -10.60 40.10
CA ALA A 256 -22.10 -9.30 39.90
C ALA A 256 -21.23 -8.33 39.10
N MET A 257 -19.91 -8.47 39.15
CA MET A 257 -18.98 -7.63 38.40
C MET A 257 -17.71 -8.42 38.06
N GLY A 258 -17.00 -7.96 37.03
CA GLY A 258 -15.74 -8.57 36.63
C GLY A 258 -15.13 -7.84 35.44
N HIS A 259 -14.19 -8.52 34.79
CA HIS A 259 -13.63 -8.07 33.52
C HIS A 259 -13.62 -9.20 32.51
N VAL A 260 -13.68 -8.85 31.22
CA VAL A 260 -13.51 -9.77 30.11
C VAL A 260 -12.31 -9.34 29.27
N ASN A 261 -11.39 -10.27 29.01
CA ASN A 261 -10.27 -10.06 28.11
C ASN A 261 -10.58 -10.67 26.74
N VAL A 262 -10.98 -9.83 25.80
CA VAL A 262 -11.24 -10.22 24.41
C VAL A 262 -9.91 -10.27 23.67
N ASN A 263 -9.50 -11.47 23.26
CA ASN A 263 -8.26 -11.69 22.51
C ASN A 263 -8.46 -12.70 21.38
N GLY A 264 -9.06 -12.26 20.29
CA GLY A 264 -9.14 -13.09 19.08
C GLY A 264 -10.29 -14.10 19.02
N GLY A 265 -11.21 -14.10 19.99
CA GLY A 265 -12.24 -15.14 20.07
C GLY A 265 -13.53 -14.70 20.77
N ASN A 266 -14.62 -15.41 20.46
CA ASN A 266 -15.90 -15.25 21.14
C ASN A 266 -15.80 -15.79 22.58
N ILE A 267 -16.44 -15.10 23.52
CA ILE A 267 -16.39 -15.43 24.94
C ILE A 267 -17.80 -15.61 25.48
N ASN A 268 -18.01 -16.65 26.28
CA ASN A 268 -19.25 -16.87 27.02
C ASN A 268 -18.98 -16.67 28.52
N ILE A 269 -19.82 -15.88 29.17
CA ILE A 269 -19.81 -15.63 30.62
C ILE A 269 -21.13 -16.16 31.19
N ILE A 270 -21.04 -17.04 32.17
CA ILE A 270 -22.21 -17.62 32.82
C ILE A 270 -22.46 -16.85 34.11
N LEU A 271 -23.70 -16.43 34.29
CA LEU A 271 -24.19 -15.68 35.43
C LEU A 271 -25.24 -16.53 36.14
N ILE A 272 -25.18 -16.57 37.47
CA ILE A 272 -26.28 -17.11 38.27
C ILE A 272 -26.95 -15.98 39.02
N PHE A 273 -28.26 -15.87 38.91
CA PHE A 273 -29.07 -14.94 39.68
C PHE A 273 -29.76 -15.66 40.82
N ILE A 274 -29.69 -15.07 42.00
CA ILE A 274 -30.31 -15.57 43.22
C ILE A 274 -31.23 -14.46 43.75
N PRO A 275 -32.46 -14.77 44.20
CA PRO A 275 -33.32 -13.76 44.83
C PRO A 275 -32.59 -13.05 45.98
N ASP A 276 -32.72 -11.73 46.06
CA ASP A 276 -32.03 -10.92 47.08
C ASP A 276 -32.52 -11.20 48.51
N ASN A 277 -33.70 -11.82 48.64
CA ASN A 277 -34.29 -12.29 49.89
C ASN A 277 -34.00 -13.76 50.22
N ALA A 278 -33.10 -14.43 49.49
CA ALA A 278 -32.79 -15.84 49.73
C ALA A 278 -32.12 -16.05 51.11
N PRO A 279 -32.62 -16.98 51.94
CA PRO A 279 -32.18 -17.12 53.33
C PRO A 279 -30.72 -17.58 53.51
N ASP A 280 -30.12 -18.27 52.52
CA ASP A 280 -28.76 -18.81 52.60
C ASP A 280 -27.92 -18.50 51.33
N LEU A 281 -27.66 -17.22 51.07
CA LEU A 281 -26.85 -16.76 49.93
C LEU A 281 -25.47 -17.45 49.86
N TYR A 282 -24.89 -17.81 51.00
CA TYR A 282 -23.58 -18.46 51.11
C TYR A 282 -23.53 -19.85 50.47
N ASN A 283 -24.57 -20.68 50.66
CA ASN A 283 -24.63 -22.02 50.09
C ASN A 283 -24.74 -21.97 48.56
N TYR A 284 -25.47 -20.99 48.03
CA TYR A 284 -25.57 -20.79 46.58
C TYR A 284 -24.26 -20.33 45.94
N ILE A 285 -23.47 -19.48 46.62
CA ILE A 285 -22.15 -19.04 46.14
C ILE A 285 -21.17 -20.23 46.09
N ILE A 286 -21.20 -21.12 47.09
CA ILE A 286 -20.36 -22.34 47.08
C ILE A 286 -20.73 -23.24 45.91
N ILE A 287 -22.03 -23.47 45.69
CA ILE A 287 -22.51 -24.27 44.55
C ILE A 287 -22.08 -23.64 43.22
N PHE A 288 -22.16 -22.32 43.07
CA PHE A 288 -21.64 -21.63 41.88
C PHE A 288 -20.16 -21.90 41.67
N ASN A 289 -19.33 -21.72 42.71
CA ASN A 289 -17.88 -21.90 42.57
C ASN A 289 -17.53 -23.33 42.13
N ILE A 290 -18.26 -24.33 42.64
CA ILE A 290 -18.14 -25.71 42.22
C ILE A 290 -18.55 -25.89 40.75
N ILE A 291 -19.72 -25.36 40.35
CA ILE A 291 -20.23 -25.48 38.98
C ILE A 291 -19.30 -24.76 37.97
N SER A 292 -18.83 -23.56 38.29
CA SER A 292 -17.93 -22.78 37.46
C SER A 292 -16.55 -23.40 37.35
N TYR A 293 -16.03 -24.00 38.43
CA TYR A 293 -14.79 -24.78 38.39
C TYR A 293 -14.93 -26.00 37.48
N ILE A 294 -16.03 -26.75 37.59
CA ILE A 294 -16.32 -27.91 36.73
C ILE A 294 -16.46 -27.50 35.26
N MET A 295 -17.12 -26.38 34.96
CA MET A 295 -17.28 -25.91 33.58
C MET A 295 -16.00 -25.33 32.96
N ASN A 296 -15.07 -24.78 33.76
CA ASN A 296 -13.78 -24.32 33.26
C ASN A 296 -12.76 -25.45 33.05
N LEU A 297 -12.88 -26.58 33.77
CA LEU A 297 -12.02 -27.75 33.57
C LEU A 297 -12.31 -28.52 32.27
N ASN A 298 -13.49 -28.32 31.67
CA ASN A 298 -13.94 -29.02 30.45
C ASN A 298 -13.68 -28.22 29.16
N LYS A 299 -12.66 -27.35 29.15
CA LYS A 299 -12.21 -26.58 27.97
C LYS A 299 -10.76 -26.85 27.63
#